data_AF-A0AA51MSD6-F1
#
_entry.id   AF-A0AA51MSD6-F1
#
_cell.length_a   1.000
_cell.length_b   1.000
_cell.length_c   1.000
_cell.angle_alpha   90.00
_cell.angle_beta   90.00
_cell.angle_gamma   90.00
#
_symmetry.space_group_name_H-M   'P 1'
#
loop_
_entity.id
_entity.type
_entity.pdbx_description
1 polymer ?
#
loop_
_entity_poly.entity_id
_entity_poly.type
_entity_poly.pdbx_seq_one_letter_code
_entity_poly.pdbx_strand_id
1 'polypeptide(L)'
;MCFCIYLILSNSINSSEVFDFKALEDLVHIVKEYIERSLPKITSNIIYGIKTNTLDKVFVIPINLDLKSKIKFLPGVKMEDEDYRKLINQLLVCEYSLDKIAIIKEKVESFNDLEDILLDAELNGEEMALVFDMLEDIEIAALIKWNPFKSDIQAVDLSEAEYELRLNLEEYINHLPIGRKEQIFEMVNVIIEE
;
A
#
# COMPACT_ATOMS: atom_id res chain seq x y z
N MET A 1 19.52 26.92 18.05
CA MET A 1 18.94 25.61 17.71
C MET A 1 19.38 25.24 16.29
N CYS A 2 20.69 25.02 16.08
CA CYS A 2 21.34 25.00 14.75
C CYS A 2 22.33 23.83 14.57
N PHE A 3 22.09 22.70 15.24
CA PHE A 3 23.03 21.56 15.24
C PHE A 3 22.54 20.32 14.48
N CYS A 4 21.26 20.23 14.08
CA CYS A 4 20.74 19.00 13.45
C CYS A 4 20.91 18.91 11.91
N ILE A 5 21.22 20.01 11.21
CA ILE A 5 21.42 19.95 9.74
C ILE A 5 22.83 19.44 9.40
N TYR A 6 23.80 19.60 10.30
CA TYR A 6 25.21 19.26 10.02
C TYR A 6 25.50 17.75 9.95
N LEU A 7 24.60 16.91 10.49
CA LEU A 7 24.83 15.46 10.57
C LEU A 7 24.35 14.66 9.35
N ILE A 8 23.48 15.23 8.50
CA ILE A 8 22.92 14.51 7.33
C ILE A 8 23.86 14.61 6.11
N LEU A 9 24.72 15.63 6.05
CA LEU A 9 25.65 15.83 4.92
C LEU A 9 27.00 15.12 5.09
N SER A 10 27.32 14.55 6.25
CA SER A 10 28.66 14.02 6.54
C SER A 10 28.84 12.52 6.23
N ASN A 11 27.78 11.78 5.92
CA ASN A 11 27.87 10.32 5.69
C ASN A 11 27.84 9.87 4.23
N SER A 12 27.96 10.79 3.27
CA SER A 12 27.97 10.41 1.85
C SER A 12 28.80 11.35 0.97
N ILE A 13 30.08 11.57 1.24
CA ILE A 13 31.06 11.95 0.19
C ILE A 13 32.40 11.30 0.52
N ASN A 14 32.73 10.22 -0.18
CA ASN A 14 34.12 9.88 -0.51
C ASN A 14 34.44 10.52 -1.87
N SER A 15 35.64 11.08 -1.98
CA SER A 15 36.28 11.68 -3.17
C SER A 15 35.83 13.08 -3.63
N SER A 16 36.69 14.04 -3.30
CA SER A 16 37.08 15.22 -4.11
C SER A 16 36.03 16.22 -4.58
N GLU A 17 35.30 16.87 -3.67
CA GLU A 17 34.84 18.24 -3.91
C GLU A 17 35.01 19.05 -2.61
N VAL A 18 35.88 20.06 -2.66
CA VAL A 18 36.00 21.05 -1.60
C VAL A 18 34.72 21.86 -1.64
N PHE A 19 33.78 21.57 -0.75
CA PHE A 19 32.59 22.39 -0.56
C PHE A 19 33.03 23.82 -0.21
N ASP A 20 32.81 24.75 -1.15
CA ASP A 20 33.11 26.16 -0.96
C ASP A 20 32.07 26.78 -0.02
N PHE A 21 32.39 26.78 1.27
CA PHE A 21 31.56 27.37 2.33
C PHE A 21 31.18 28.83 2.04
N LYS A 22 32.00 29.56 1.28
CA LYS A 22 31.73 30.94 0.90
C LYS A 22 30.60 31.04 -0.12
N ALA A 23 30.60 30.14 -1.11
CA ALA A 23 29.52 30.07 -2.09
C ALA A 23 28.16 29.74 -1.45
N LEU A 24 28.16 28.93 -0.38
CA LEU A 24 26.94 28.62 0.38
C LEU A 24 26.41 29.83 1.16
N GLU A 25 27.31 30.59 1.79
CA GLU A 25 26.95 31.80 2.56
C GLU A 25 26.43 32.91 1.63
N ASP A 26 27.07 33.09 0.47
CA ASP A 26 26.63 34.02 -0.58
C ASP A 26 25.24 33.63 -1.13
N LEU A 27 24.99 32.33 -1.35
CA LEU A 27 23.70 31.84 -1.79
C LEU A 27 22.58 32.13 -0.78
N VAL A 28 22.83 31.91 0.51
CA VAL A 28 21.88 32.23 1.59
C VAL A 28 21.54 33.72 1.60
N HIS A 29 22.55 34.58 1.42
CA HIS A 29 22.33 36.02 1.34
C HIS A 29 21.48 36.42 0.12
N ILE A 30 21.77 35.87 -1.06
CA ILE A 30 21.01 36.13 -2.29
C ILE A 30 19.54 35.68 -2.15
N VAL A 31 19.31 34.49 -1.59
CA VAL A 31 17.96 33.97 -1.36
C VAL A 31 17.20 34.85 -0.37
N LYS A 32 17.86 35.29 0.72
CA LYS A 32 17.25 36.19 1.69
C LYS A 32 16.84 37.52 1.07
N GLU A 33 17.74 38.15 0.30
CA GLU A 33 17.44 39.41 -0.39
C GLU A 33 16.29 39.24 -1.39
N TYR A 34 16.28 38.12 -2.12
CA TYR A 34 15.19 37.78 -3.05
C TYR A 34 13.83 37.64 -2.33
N ILE A 35 13.80 36.97 -1.17
CA ILE A 35 12.59 36.84 -0.35
C ILE A 35 12.14 38.20 0.17
N GLU A 36 13.05 39.01 0.71
CA GLU A 36 12.74 40.34 1.22
C GLU A 36 12.19 41.27 0.13
N ARG A 37 12.72 41.19 -1.09
CA ARG A 37 12.25 42.01 -2.22
C ARG A 37 10.94 41.51 -2.82
N SER A 38 10.63 40.23 -2.69
CA SER A 38 9.38 39.64 -3.21
C SER A 38 8.21 39.73 -2.23
N LEU A 39 8.48 39.85 -0.93
CA LEU A 39 7.49 39.98 0.15
C LEU A 39 6.40 41.03 -0.11
N PRO A 40 6.71 42.27 -0.53
CA PRO A 40 5.69 43.29 -0.79
C PRO A 40 4.71 42.88 -1.89
N LYS A 41 5.21 42.22 -2.95
CA LYS A 41 4.41 41.77 -4.09
C LYS A 41 3.51 40.59 -3.70
N ILE A 42 4.06 39.62 -2.97
CA ILE A 42 3.29 38.47 -2.44
C ILE A 42 2.18 38.96 -1.51
N THR A 43 2.52 39.86 -0.57
CA THR A 43 1.56 40.44 0.38
C THR A 43 0.43 41.18 -0.34
N SER A 44 0.78 41.99 -1.35
CA SER A 44 -0.21 42.71 -2.16
C SER A 44 -1.16 41.76 -2.91
N ASN A 45 -0.64 40.67 -3.46
CA ASN A 45 -1.45 39.66 -4.16
C ASN A 45 -2.39 38.93 -3.19
N ILE A 46 -1.94 38.60 -1.98
CA ILE A 46 -2.78 37.98 -0.95
C ILE A 46 -3.90 38.94 -0.53
N ILE A 47 -3.58 40.20 -0.22
CA ILE A 47 -4.57 41.21 0.16
C ILE A 47 -5.60 41.41 -0.95
N TYR A 48 -5.14 41.45 -2.20
CA TYR A 48 -6.02 41.56 -3.37
C TYR A 48 -6.94 40.34 -3.50
N GLY A 49 -6.39 39.12 -3.42
CA GLY A 49 -7.16 37.88 -3.51
C GLY A 49 -8.22 37.73 -2.41
N ILE A 50 -7.95 38.20 -1.19
CA ILE A 50 -8.96 38.26 -0.12
C ILE A 50 -10.08 39.23 -0.51
N LYS A 51 -9.74 40.45 -0.96
CA LYS A 51 -10.72 41.48 -1.34
C LYS A 51 -11.61 41.06 -2.51
N THR A 52 -11.08 40.28 -3.45
CA THR A 52 -11.80 39.83 -4.64
C THR A 52 -12.40 38.45 -4.52
N ASN A 53 -12.29 37.81 -3.35
CA ASN A 53 -12.74 36.43 -3.11
C ASN A 53 -12.13 35.42 -4.13
N THR A 54 -10.85 35.58 -4.44
CA THR A 54 -10.08 34.73 -5.37
C THR A 54 -8.77 34.25 -4.73
N LEU A 55 -8.78 34.02 -3.41
CA LEU A 55 -7.59 33.61 -2.66
C LEU A 55 -7.06 32.23 -3.12
N ASP A 56 -7.96 31.36 -3.59
CA ASP A 56 -7.68 30.06 -4.22
C ASP A 56 -6.73 30.16 -5.42
N LYS A 57 -6.68 31.32 -6.09
CA LYS A 57 -5.81 31.57 -7.25
C LYS A 57 -4.47 32.20 -6.90
N VAL A 58 -4.30 32.66 -5.66
CA VAL A 58 -3.06 33.31 -5.19
C VAL A 58 -1.99 32.25 -4.87
N PHE A 59 -2.42 31.10 -4.38
CA PHE A 59 -1.54 29.97 -4.09
C PHE A 59 -1.69 28.93 -5.18
N VAL A 60 -0.63 28.74 -5.98
CA VAL A 60 -0.52 27.55 -6.83
C VAL A 60 -0.15 26.40 -5.91
N ILE A 61 -1.10 25.53 -5.60
CA ILE A 61 -0.79 24.25 -4.98
C ILE A 61 -0.17 23.39 -6.09
N PRO A 62 1.12 23.05 -6.05
CA PRO A 62 1.65 22.07 -6.98
C PRO A 62 0.86 20.78 -6.73
N ILE A 63 0.11 20.34 -7.74
CA ILE A 63 -0.47 19.00 -7.76
C ILE A 63 0.73 18.07 -7.85
N ASN A 64 1.17 17.58 -6.69
CA ASN A 64 2.24 16.60 -6.66
C ASN A 64 1.63 15.26 -7.08
N LEU A 65 1.78 14.92 -8.35
CA LEU A 65 1.30 13.66 -8.92
C LEU A 65 1.94 12.43 -8.25
N ASP A 66 3.08 12.62 -7.55
CA ASP A 66 3.76 11.56 -6.78
C ASP A 66 3.19 11.39 -5.36
N LEU A 67 2.32 12.29 -4.90
CA LEU A 67 1.50 12.08 -3.68
C LEU A 67 0.25 11.27 -4.01
N LYS A 68 0.39 10.15 -4.73
CA LYS A 68 -0.67 9.12 -4.72
C LYS A 68 -0.85 8.69 -3.27
N SER A 69 -2.09 8.72 -2.78
CA SER A 69 -2.43 8.26 -1.43
C SER A 69 -1.98 6.81 -1.28
N LYS A 70 -0.97 6.58 -0.44
CA LYS A 70 -0.47 5.24 -0.14
C LYS A 70 -1.35 4.62 0.92
N ILE A 71 -1.81 3.39 0.70
CA ILE A 71 -2.61 2.65 1.68
C ILE A 71 -1.65 1.74 2.44
N LYS A 72 -1.61 1.89 3.76
CA LYS A 72 -0.92 0.95 4.64
C LYS A 72 -1.91 -0.15 5.02
N PHE A 73 -1.65 -1.37 4.56
CA PHE A 73 -2.45 -2.54 4.92
C PHE A 73 -1.86 -3.18 6.19
N LEU A 74 -2.69 -3.46 7.18
CA LEU A 74 -2.29 -4.08 8.44
C LEU A 74 -2.97 -5.44 8.54
N PRO A 75 -2.24 -6.56 8.39
CA PRO A 75 -2.84 -7.89 8.27
C PRO A 75 -3.39 -8.49 9.57
N GLY A 76 -3.35 -7.75 10.69
CA GLY A 76 -3.77 -8.28 11.98
C GLY A 76 -2.70 -9.11 12.70
N VAL A 77 -3.07 -9.62 13.88
CA VAL A 77 -2.18 -10.45 14.71
C VAL A 77 -2.45 -11.91 14.38
N LYS A 78 -1.39 -12.66 14.05
CA LYS A 78 -1.50 -14.10 13.78
C LYS A 78 -2.04 -14.87 14.98
N MET A 79 -2.83 -15.89 14.67
CA MET A 79 -3.28 -16.91 15.60
C MET A 79 -2.08 -17.67 16.20
N GLU A 80 -2.22 -18.10 17.45
CA GLU A 80 -1.24 -18.98 18.08
C GLU A 80 -1.14 -20.32 17.32
N ASP A 81 0.09 -20.82 17.13
CA ASP A 81 0.40 -22.05 16.40
C ASP A 81 -0.50 -23.24 16.76
N GLU A 82 -0.80 -23.43 18.06
CA GLU A 82 -1.61 -24.54 18.52
C GLU A 82 -3.06 -24.42 18.06
N ASP A 83 -3.61 -23.21 18.08
CA ASP A 83 -4.98 -22.94 17.66
C ASP A 83 -5.10 -22.98 16.13
N TYR A 84 -4.07 -22.50 15.42
CA TYR A 84 -3.99 -22.63 13.96
C TYR A 84 -4.01 -24.10 13.53
N ARG A 85 -3.19 -24.96 14.16
CA ARG A 85 -3.19 -26.41 13.87
C ARG A 85 -4.53 -27.06 14.19
N LYS A 86 -5.21 -26.66 15.27
CA LYS A 86 -6.55 -27.17 15.58
C LYS A 86 -7.56 -26.75 14.52
N LEU A 87 -7.49 -25.51 14.05
CA LEU A 87 -8.36 -24.99 12.99
C LEU A 87 -8.18 -25.77 11.69
N ILE A 88 -6.95 -25.95 11.21
CA ILE A 88 -6.67 -26.73 9.99
C ILE A 88 -7.21 -28.15 10.11
N ASN A 89 -6.93 -28.85 11.21
CA ASN A 89 -7.47 -30.20 11.41
C ASN A 89 -9.00 -30.23 11.39
N GLN A 90 -9.66 -29.21 11.94
CA GLN A 90 -11.11 -29.10 11.91
C GLN A 90 -11.64 -28.89 10.49
N LEU A 91 -10.98 -28.06 9.67
CA LEU A 91 -11.37 -27.80 8.29
C LEU A 91 -11.19 -29.05 7.41
N LEU A 92 -10.10 -29.79 7.59
CA LEU A 92 -9.82 -31.00 6.80
C LEU A 92 -10.82 -32.14 7.03
N VAL A 93 -11.39 -32.26 8.24
CA VAL A 93 -12.41 -33.28 8.55
C VAL A 93 -13.84 -32.83 8.26
N CYS A 94 -14.04 -31.56 7.89
CA CYS A 94 -15.37 -31.00 7.64
C CYS A 94 -15.84 -31.35 6.23
N GLU A 95 -16.94 -32.10 6.13
CA GLU A 95 -17.48 -32.57 4.84
C GLU A 95 -18.26 -31.48 4.08
N TYR A 96 -18.86 -30.53 4.79
CA TYR A 96 -19.75 -29.53 4.19
C TYR A 96 -19.04 -28.20 3.97
N SER A 97 -19.05 -27.73 2.73
CA SER A 97 -18.40 -26.48 2.32
C SER A 97 -18.91 -25.27 3.11
N LEU A 98 -20.22 -25.10 3.27
CA LEU A 98 -20.78 -23.96 4.02
C LEU A 98 -20.36 -23.96 5.50
N ASP A 99 -20.19 -25.14 6.10
CA ASP A 99 -19.73 -25.26 7.48
C ASP A 99 -18.23 -24.88 7.58
N LYS A 100 -17.40 -25.28 6.60
CA LYS A 100 -16.01 -24.79 6.51
C LYS A 100 -15.96 -23.27 6.45
N ILE A 101 -16.76 -22.65 5.59
CA ILE A 101 -16.82 -21.19 5.45
C ILE A 101 -17.25 -20.52 6.76
N ALA A 102 -18.25 -21.08 7.45
CA ALA A 102 -18.70 -20.58 8.74
C ALA A 102 -17.59 -20.65 9.81
N ILE A 103 -16.83 -21.76 9.84
CA ILE A 103 -15.69 -21.94 10.76
C ILE A 103 -14.59 -20.92 10.46
N ILE A 104 -14.22 -20.72 9.19
CA ILE A 104 -13.22 -19.73 8.77
C ILE A 104 -13.67 -18.34 9.23
N LYS A 105 -14.91 -17.95 8.92
CA LYS A 105 -15.47 -16.66 9.30
C LYS A 105 -15.50 -16.41 10.81
N GLU A 106 -15.76 -17.45 11.60
CA GLU A 106 -15.84 -17.32 13.06
C GLU A 106 -14.46 -17.22 13.72
N LYS A 107 -13.46 -17.92 13.18
CA LYS A 107 -12.18 -18.13 13.88
C LYS A 107 -11.00 -17.36 13.31
N VAL A 108 -11.08 -16.88 12.08
CA VAL A 108 -9.96 -16.20 11.40
C VAL A 108 -10.17 -14.70 11.49
N GLU A 109 -9.33 -14.05 12.29
CA GLU A 109 -9.37 -12.58 12.48
C GLU A 109 -8.23 -11.86 11.75
N SER A 110 -7.16 -12.57 11.42
CA SER A 110 -5.97 -12.02 10.77
C SER A 110 -5.92 -12.43 9.30
N PHE A 111 -5.63 -11.47 8.45
CA PHE A 111 -5.47 -11.66 7.02
C PHE A 111 -4.34 -12.63 6.70
N ASN A 112 -3.24 -12.61 7.48
CA ASN A 112 -2.15 -13.56 7.26
C ASN A 112 -2.59 -15.00 7.55
N ASP A 113 -3.42 -15.22 8.57
CA ASP A 113 -3.93 -16.57 8.86
C ASP A 113 -4.90 -17.02 7.78
N LEU A 114 -5.66 -16.09 7.19
CA LEU A 114 -6.52 -16.38 6.06
C LEU A 114 -5.71 -16.78 4.82
N GLU A 115 -4.62 -16.08 4.53
CA GLU A 115 -3.70 -16.43 3.42
C GLU A 115 -3.12 -17.83 3.62
N ASP A 116 -2.63 -18.13 4.83
CA ASP A 116 -2.11 -19.46 5.17
C ASP A 116 -3.21 -20.54 5.01
N ILE A 117 -4.46 -20.25 5.44
CA ILE A 117 -5.61 -21.18 5.30
C ILE A 117 -5.97 -21.44 3.84
N LEU A 118 -5.89 -20.44 2.96
CA LEU A 118 -6.15 -20.61 1.53
C LEU A 118 -5.17 -21.59 0.88
N LEU A 119 -4.00 -21.80 1.47
CA LEU A 119 -2.98 -22.76 1.03
C LEU A 119 -3.11 -24.11 1.75
N ASP A 120 -3.36 -24.10 3.06
CA ASP A 120 -3.25 -25.28 3.92
C ASP A 120 -4.56 -26.07 4.08
N ALA A 121 -5.73 -25.46 3.88
CA ALA A 121 -7.03 -26.05 4.25
C ALA A 121 -7.68 -26.91 3.13
N GLU A 122 -6.98 -27.16 2.03
CA GLU A 122 -7.45 -27.96 0.88
C GLU A 122 -8.87 -27.53 0.42
N LEU A 123 -9.08 -26.22 0.29
CA LEU A 123 -10.35 -25.68 -0.20
C LEU A 123 -10.50 -25.92 -1.69
N ASN A 124 -11.67 -26.38 -2.13
CA ASN A 124 -11.96 -26.44 -3.56
C ASN A 124 -12.28 -25.04 -4.14
N GLY A 125 -12.36 -24.91 -5.46
CA GLY A 125 -12.57 -23.61 -6.11
C GLY A 125 -13.88 -22.91 -5.73
N GLU A 126 -14.96 -23.65 -5.48
CA GLU A 126 -16.23 -23.07 -5.01
C GLU A 126 -16.09 -22.56 -3.57
N GLU A 127 -15.38 -23.32 -2.71
CA GLU A 127 -15.06 -22.90 -1.34
C GLU A 127 -14.18 -21.64 -1.32
N MET A 128 -13.14 -21.58 -2.17
CA MET A 128 -12.29 -20.40 -2.31
C MET A 128 -13.09 -19.18 -2.76
N ALA A 129 -13.98 -19.33 -3.75
CA ALA A 129 -14.85 -18.24 -4.19
C ALA A 129 -15.75 -17.72 -3.06
N LEU A 130 -16.30 -18.61 -2.24
CA LEU A 130 -17.07 -18.22 -1.05
C LEU A 130 -16.21 -17.49 -0.01
N VAL A 131 -14.94 -17.88 0.16
CA VAL A 131 -14.00 -17.14 1.01
C VAL A 131 -13.75 -15.73 0.46
N PHE A 132 -13.49 -15.60 -0.83
CA PHE A 132 -13.26 -14.29 -1.47
C PHE A 132 -14.50 -13.38 -1.38
N ASP A 133 -15.70 -13.93 -1.42
CA ASP A 133 -16.94 -13.15 -1.24
C ASP A 133 -17.10 -12.57 0.18
N MET A 134 -16.38 -13.10 1.17
CA MET A 134 -16.36 -12.53 2.52
C MET A 134 -15.43 -11.33 2.65
N LEU A 135 -14.51 -11.14 1.71
CA LEU A 135 -13.46 -10.13 1.78
C LEU A 135 -13.90 -8.77 1.22
N GLU A 136 -13.40 -7.72 1.86
CA GLU A 136 -13.50 -6.37 1.35
C GLU A 136 -12.55 -6.14 0.16
N ASP A 137 -12.86 -5.14 -0.67
CA ASP A 137 -12.08 -4.85 -1.87
C ASP A 137 -10.59 -4.57 -1.57
N ILE A 138 -10.29 -4.01 -0.40
CA ILE A 138 -8.91 -3.76 0.05
C ILE A 138 -8.16 -5.04 0.40
N GLU A 139 -8.85 -6.03 0.96
CA GLU A 139 -8.27 -7.33 1.32
C GLU A 139 -8.05 -8.17 0.06
N ILE A 140 -8.99 -8.14 -0.89
CA ILE A 140 -8.80 -8.71 -2.22
C ILE A 140 -7.61 -8.05 -2.94
N ALA A 141 -7.48 -6.72 -2.85
CA ALA A 141 -6.34 -6.01 -3.41
C ALA A 141 -5.01 -6.42 -2.73
N ALA A 142 -5.00 -6.63 -1.41
CA ALA A 142 -3.84 -7.15 -0.70
C ALA A 142 -3.47 -8.58 -1.16
N LEU A 143 -4.46 -9.47 -1.33
CA LEU A 143 -4.24 -10.83 -1.85
C LEU A 143 -3.59 -10.81 -3.24
N ILE A 144 -4.10 -9.98 -4.16
CA ILE A 144 -3.54 -9.84 -5.51
C ILE A 144 -2.10 -9.29 -5.47
N LYS A 145 -1.85 -8.34 -4.56
CA LYS A 145 -0.54 -7.72 -4.41
C LYS A 145 0.51 -8.75 -4.02
N TRP A 146 0.19 -9.61 -3.07
CA TRP A 146 1.11 -10.64 -2.56
C TRP A 146 1.13 -11.91 -3.42
N ASN A 147 0.06 -12.16 -4.19
CA ASN A 147 -0.05 -13.29 -5.12
C ASN A 147 -0.30 -12.83 -6.57
N PRO A 148 0.68 -12.21 -7.26
CA PRO A 148 0.50 -11.74 -8.62
C PRO A 148 0.17 -12.86 -9.61
N PHE A 149 -0.84 -12.66 -10.46
CA PHE A 149 -1.26 -13.62 -11.49
C PHE A 149 -0.15 -14.01 -12.48
N LYS A 150 0.76 -13.06 -12.77
CA LYS A 150 1.90 -13.26 -13.66
C LYS A 150 3.17 -12.99 -12.89
N SER A 151 3.93 -14.03 -12.59
CA SER A 151 5.31 -13.90 -12.13
C SER A 151 6.26 -14.16 -13.28
N ASP A 152 7.35 -13.38 -13.36
CA ASP A 152 8.53 -13.71 -14.19
C ASP A 152 9.25 -14.98 -13.69
N ILE A 153 8.85 -15.48 -12.52
CA ILE A 153 9.24 -16.76 -11.93
C ILE A 153 8.59 -17.87 -12.76
N GLN A 154 9.41 -18.76 -13.31
CA GLN A 154 8.93 -19.93 -14.06
C GLN A 154 8.01 -20.74 -13.14
N ALA A 155 6.90 -21.27 -13.67
CA ALA A 155 5.92 -22.09 -12.95
C ALA A 155 6.50 -23.34 -12.23
N VAL A 156 7.81 -23.56 -12.31
CA VAL A 156 8.58 -24.65 -11.67
C VAL A 156 8.88 -24.34 -10.19
N ASP A 157 8.82 -23.08 -9.75
CA ASP A 157 9.16 -22.69 -8.37
C ASP A 157 7.95 -22.49 -7.44
N LEU A 158 6.72 -22.65 -7.94
CA LEU A 158 5.48 -22.53 -7.15
C LEU A 158 5.00 -23.90 -6.67
N SER A 159 4.48 -23.96 -5.45
CA SER A 159 3.72 -25.12 -4.98
C SER A 159 2.39 -25.26 -5.74
N GLU A 160 1.83 -26.48 -5.75
CA GLU A 160 0.53 -26.74 -6.38
C GLU A 160 -0.58 -25.86 -5.74
N ALA A 161 -0.57 -25.72 -4.41
CA ALA A 161 -1.53 -24.89 -3.67
C ALA A 161 -1.44 -23.41 -4.04
N GLU A 162 -0.23 -22.84 -4.17
CA GLU A 162 -0.05 -21.44 -4.59
C GLU A 162 -0.54 -21.22 -6.02
N TYR A 163 -0.29 -22.19 -6.91
CA TYR A 163 -0.78 -22.13 -8.28
C TYR A 163 -2.32 -22.17 -8.33
N GLU A 164 -2.94 -23.07 -7.57
CA GLU A 164 -4.40 -23.16 -7.46
C GLU A 164 -5.02 -21.89 -6.88
N LEU A 165 -4.42 -21.33 -5.81
CA LEU A 165 -4.87 -20.07 -5.24
C LEU A 165 -4.88 -18.95 -6.29
N ARG A 166 -3.80 -18.80 -7.05
CA ARG A 166 -3.70 -17.75 -8.08
C ARG A 166 -4.72 -17.94 -9.20
N LEU A 167 -4.94 -19.18 -9.65
CA LEU A 167 -5.95 -19.47 -10.66
C LEU A 167 -7.35 -19.13 -10.18
N ASN A 168 -7.73 -19.59 -8.98
CA ASN A 168 -9.05 -19.31 -8.41
C ASN A 168 -9.25 -17.81 -8.16
N LEU A 169 -8.23 -17.10 -7.71
CA LEU A 169 -8.28 -15.64 -7.53
C LEU A 169 -8.44 -14.91 -8.87
N GLU A 170 -7.71 -15.32 -9.92
CA GLU A 170 -7.86 -14.73 -11.26
C GLU A 170 -9.26 -14.98 -11.82
N GLU A 171 -9.78 -16.21 -11.68
CA GLU A 171 -11.13 -16.56 -12.07
C GLU A 171 -12.18 -15.74 -11.32
N TYR A 172 -12.05 -15.60 -10.00
CA TYR A 172 -12.93 -14.78 -9.18
C TYR A 172 -12.98 -13.33 -9.67
N ILE A 173 -11.82 -12.71 -9.87
CA ILE A 173 -11.72 -11.32 -10.34
C ILE A 173 -12.32 -11.14 -11.74
N ASN A 174 -12.23 -12.15 -12.60
CA ASN A 174 -12.81 -12.09 -13.94
C ASN A 174 -14.34 -12.14 -13.94
N HIS A 175 -14.95 -12.68 -12.88
CA HIS A 175 -16.41 -12.69 -12.70
C HIS A 175 -16.96 -11.44 -12.01
N LEU A 176 -16.10 -10.58 -11.45
CA LEU A 176 -16.55 -9.33 -10.83
C LEU A 176 -17.05 -8.29 -11.84
N PRO A 177 -18.01 -7.43 -11.45
CA PRO A 177 -18.39 -6.28 -12.27
C PRO A 177 -17.20 -5.38 -12.56
N ILE A 178 -17.12 -4.87 -13.81
CA ILE A 178 -15.99 -4.06 -14.31
C ILE A 178 -15.63 -2.92 -13.36
N GLY A 179 -16.62 -2.18 -12.83
CA GLY A 179 -16.35 -1.07 -11.92
C GLY A 179 -15.70 -1.48 -10.59
N ARG A 180 -16.12 -2.62 -10.02
CA ARG A 180 -15.50 -3.17 -8.79
C ARG A 180 -14.08 -3.66 -9.08
N LYS A 181 -13.90 -4.33 -10.22
CA LYS A 181 -12.59 -4.80 -10.68
C LYS A 181 -11.59 -3.64 -10.84
N GLU A 182 -12.00 -2.56 -11.49
CA GLU A 182 -11.17 -1.35 -11.66
C GLU A 182 -10.75 -0.76 -10.31
N GLN A 183 -11.69 -0.64 -9.36
CA GLN A 183 -11.41 -0.15 -8.00
C GLN A 183 -10.38 -1.00 -7.26
N ILE A 184 -10.53 -2.33 -7.31
CA ILE A 184 -9.58 -3.26 -6.69
C ILE A 184 -8.18 -3.08 -7.29
N PHE A 185 -8.03 -3.01 -8.62
CA PHE A 185 -6.72 -2.82 -9.24
C PHE A 185 -6.11 -1.45 -8.97
N GLU A 186 -6.92 -0.40 -8.80
CA GLU A 186 -6.43 0.89 -8.31
C GLU A 186 -5.84 0.76 -6.91
N MET A 187 -6.51 0.02 -6.00
CA MET A 187 -6.01 -0.26 -4.66
C MET A 187 -4.69 -1.04 -4.66
N VAL A 188 -4.56 -2.09 -5.49
CA VAL A 188 -3.32 -2.89 -5.63
C VAL A 188 -2.09 -2.00 -5.91
N ASN A 189 -2.27 -0.94 -6.70
CA ASN A 189 -1.18 -0.04 -7.08
C ASN A 189 -0.75 0.92 -5.96
N VAL A 190 -1.59 1.13 -4.94
CA VAL A 190 -1.33 2.08 -3.84
C VAL A 190 -1.04 1.42 -2.50
N ILE A 191 -1.30 0.11 -2.37
CA ILE A 191 -0.91 -0.67 -1.18
C ILE A 191 0.62 -0.76 -1.09
N ILE A 192 1.13 -0.54 0.12
CA ILE A 192 2.56 -0.70 0.46
C ILE A 192 2.73 -1.89 1.38
N GLU A 193 3.72 -2.72 1.05
CA GLU A 193 4.26 -3.78 1.90
C GLU A 193 5.24 -3.17 2.92
N GLU A 194 5.10 -3.54 4.20
CA GLU A 194 6.12 -3.26 5.24
C GLU A 194 7.14 -4.39 5.35
#